data_AF-G8RHV8-F1
#
_entry.id   AF-G8RHV8-F1
#
_cell.length_a   1.000
_cell.length_b   1.000
_cell.length_c   1.000
_cell.angle_alpha   90.00
_cell.angle_beta   90.00
_cell.angle_gamma   90.00
#
_symmetry.space_group_name_H-M   'P 1'
#
loop_
_entity.id
_entity.type
_entity.pdbx_description
1 polymer ?
#
loop_
_entity_poly.entity_id
_entity_poly.type
_entity_poly.pdbx_seq_one_letter_code
_entity_poly.pdbx_strand_id
1 'polypeptide(L)'
;MEWPCPDDERVFWRTDSPLASGGTSTVWVGSAGDGVLVFNGSDRVYLDGYEYQITVAPDQFEKLRAALGAESAADLVELVCAHAAAIMSRGERSWLEDRGIECGFISY
;
A
#
# COMPACT_ATOMS: atom_id res chain seq x y z
N MET A 1 15.58 -7.25 14.48
CA MET A 1 15.39 -6.38 13.31
C MET A 1 14.07 -5.69 13.54
N GLU A 2 14.11 -4.43 13.94
CA GLU A 2 12.90 -3.63 14.15
C GLU A 2 12.40 -3.19 12.77
N TRP A 3 11.12 -3.41 12.53
CA TRP A 3 10.49 -3.14 11.24
C TRP A 3 10.20 -1.64 11.10
N PRO A 4 10.27 -1.08 9.88
CA PRO A 4 9.86 0.30 9.68
C PRO A 4 8.34 0.39 9.90
N CYS A 5 7.96 0.79 11.11
CA CYS A 5 6.59 1.20 11.42
C CYS A 5 6.40 2.60 10.81
N PRO A 6 5.44 2.81 9.89
CA PRO A 6 5.23 4.12 9.29
C PRO A 6 4.81 5.16 10.34
N ASP A 7 5.41 6.34 10.28
CA ASP A 7 5.19 7.43 11.24
C ASP A 7 3.85 8.17 11.00
N ASP A 8 3.32 8.13 9.77
CA ASP A 8 2.02 8.72 9.37
C ASP A 8 1.14 7.65 8.67
N GLU A 9 0.90 6.54 9.36
CA GLU A 9 0.06 5.46 8.86
C GLU A 9 -1.43 5.85 8.81
N ARG A 10 -2.07 5.58 7.67
CA ARG A 10 -3.51 5.80 7.47
C ARG A 10 -4.16 4.60 6.81
N VAL A 11 -5.45 4.38 7.06
CA VAL A 11 -6.22 3.34 6.35
C VAL A 11 -6.30 3.70 4.88
N PHE A 12 -5.66 2.87 4.05
CA PHE A 12 -5.61 3.00 2.59
C PHE A 12 -6.87 2.40 1.95
N TRP A 13 -7.22 1.19 2.39
CA TRP A 13 -8.37 0.45 1.88
C TRP A 13 -8.89 -0.55 2.91
N ARG A 14 -10.18 -0.86 2.86
CA ARG A 14 -10.78 -1.94 3.64
C ARG A 14 -12.01 -2.50 2.94
N THR A 15 -12.33 -3.75 3.22
CA THR A 15 -13.64 -4.32 2.86
C THR A 15 -14.74 -3.76 3.76
N ASP A 16 -15.75 -3.09 3.18
CA ASP A 16 -16.88 -2.49 3.92
C ASP A 16 -17.95 -3.49 4.41
N SER A 17 -17.73 -4.80 4.28
CA SER A 17 -18.60 -5.81 4.86
C SER A 17 -17.78 -6.92 5.50
N PRO A 18 -18.17 -7.42 6.69
CA PRO A 18 -17.72 -8.73 7.11
C PRO A 18 -18.20 -9.69 6.02
N LEU A 19 -17.27 -10.43 5.43
CA LEU A 19 -17.66 -11.57 4.60
C LEU A 19 -18.54 -12.51 5.44
N ALA A 20 -19.28 -13.43 4.81
CA ALA A 20 -20.11 -14.39 5.55
C ALA A 20 -19.30 -15.19 6.62
N SER A 21 -17.98 -15.23 6.47
CA SER A 21 -16.96 -15.78 7.37
C SER A 21 -16.46 -14.83 8.48
N GLY A 22 -16.93 -13.59 8.56
CA GLY A 22 -16.61 -12.63 9.63
C GLY A 22 -15.26 -11.92 9.52
N GLY A 23 -14.49 -12.15 8.45
CA GLY A 23 -13.19 -11.52 8.25
C GLY A 23 -13.29 -10.16 7.54
N THR A 24 -12.31 -9.29 7.83
CA THR A 24 -12.07 -8.01 7.17
C THR A 24 -10.66 -8.01 6.59
N SER A 25 -10.50 -7.56 5.35
CA SER A 25 -9.19 -7.21 4.81
C SER A 25 -9.00 -5.72 4.95
N THR A 26 -7.90 -5.31 5.58
CA THR A 26 -7.52 -3.91 5.76
C THR A 26 -6.13 -3.69 5.22
N VAL A 27 -5.95 -2.60 4.50
CA VAL A 27 -4.65 -2.13 4.04
C VAL A 27 -4.44 -0.73 4.61
N TRP A 28 -3.27 -0.50 5.17
CA TRP A 28 -2.77 0.78 5.61
C TRP A 28 -1.65 1.23 4.70
N VAL A 29 -1.46 2.54 4.59
CA VAL A 29 -0.33 3.14 3.88
C VAL A 29 0.27 4.26 4.73
N GLY A 30 1.58 4.39 4.69
CA GLY A 30 2.28 5.50 5.34
C GLY A 30 3.73 5.62 4.88
N SER A 31 4.42 6.65 5.37
CA SER A 31 5.87 6.79 5.18
C SER A 31 6.61 6.31 6.42
N ALA A 32 7.63 5.50 6.24
CA ALA A 32 8.61 5.16 7.27
C ALA A 32 9.62 6.30 7.46
N GLY A 33 10.34 6.30 8.59
CA GLY A 33 11.31 7.34 8.95
C GLY A 33 12.53 7.46 8.04
N ASP A 34 12.77 6.50 7.15
CA ASP A 34 13.77 6.56 6.07
C ASP A 34 13.20 7.12 4.75
N GLY A 35 11.94 7.56 4.76
CA GLY A 35 11.23 8.11 3.61
C GLY A 35 10.64 7.05 2.67
N VAL A 36 10.67 5.76 3.04
CA VAL A 36 10.06 4.68 2.26
C VAL A 36 8.55 4.71 2.39
N LEU A 37 7.82 4.57 1.27
CA LEU A 37 6.37 4.39 1.30
C LEU A 37 6.07 2.91 1.59
N VAL A 38 5.21 2.66 2.56
CA VAL A 38 4.88 1.32 3.05
C VAL A 38 3.38 1.10 2.93
N PHE A 39 2.99 -0.01 2.31
CA PHE A 39 1.65 -0.57 2.41
C PHE A 39 1.69 -1.78 3.34
N ASN A 40 0.91 -1.75 4.42
CA ASN A 40 0.72 -2.88 5.32
C ASN A 40 -0.65 -3.46 5.05
N GLY A 41 -0.75 -4.74 4.73
CA GLY A 41 -2.03 -5.41 4.56
C GLY A 41 -2.23 -6.48 5.62
N SER A 42 -3.44 -6.55 6.16
CA SER A 42 -3.91 -7.62 7.04
C SER A 42 -5.18 -8.18 6.44
N ASP A 43 -5.10 -9.40 5.96
CA ASP A 43 -6.23 -10.15 5.43
C ASP A 43 -6.57 -11.26 6.41
N ARG A 44 -7.67 -11.10 7.16
CA ARG A 44 -8.14 -12.12 8.12
C ARG A 44 -9.10 -13.13 7.51
N VAL A 45 -9.32 -13.07 6.20
CA VAL A 45 -10.32 -13.82 5.46
C VAL A 45 -9.69 -15.01 4.76
N TYR A 46 -8.54 -14.79 4.14
CA TYR A 46 -7.87 -15.77 3.28
C TYR A 46 -6.65 -16.38 3.96
N LEU A 47 -6.39 -17.67 3.65
CA LEU A 47 -5.18 -18.41 4.06
C LEU A 47 -4.93 -18.46 5.59
N ASP A 48 -5.97 -18.68 6.41
CA ASP A 48 -5.92 -18.67 7.89
C ASP A 48 -5.52 -17.31 8.50
N GLY A 49 -5.61 -16.24 7.70
CA GLY A 49 -5.15 -14.92 8.07
C GLY A 49 -3.70 -14.74 7.66
N TYR A 50 -3.42 -13.74 6.82
CA TYR A 50 -2.05 -13.38 6.47
C TYR A 50 -1.85 -11.88 6.55
N GLU A 51 -0.61 -11.49 6.86
CA GLU A 51 -0.18 -10.11 6.83
C GLU A 51 0.93 -9.96 5.80
N TYR A 52 1.00 -8.78 5.20
CA TYR A 52 2.01 -8.49 4.19
C TYR A 52 2.45 -7.04 4.25
N GLN A 53 3.60 -6.80 3.67
CA GLN A 53 4.11 -5.47 3.45
C GLN A 53 4.63 -5.32 2.02
N ILE A 54 4.26 -4.20 1.41
CA ILE A 54 4.83 -3.73 0.15
C ILE A 54 5.56 -2.42 0.42
N THR A 55 6.80 -2.29 -0.05
CA THR A 55 7.60 -1.08 0.11
C THR A 55 7.95 -0.47 -1.24
N VAL A 56 7.90 0.86 -1.33
CA VAL A 56 8.35 1.63 -2.49
C VAL A 56 9.43 2.59 -2.02
N ALA A 57 10.61 2.47 -2.60
CA ALA A 57 11.76 3.30 -2.24
C ALA A 57 11.65 4.72 -2.84
N PRO A 58 12.29 5.74 -2.22
CA PRO A 58 12.18 7.14 -2.65
C PRO A 58 12.59 7.41 -4.09
N ASP A 59 13.53 6.64 -4.63
CA ASP A 59 14.00 6.73 -6.02
C ASP A 59 12.92 6.36 -7.04
N GLN A 60 11.88 5.65 -6.62
CA GLN A 60 10.72 5.31 -7.45
C GLN A 60 9.58 6.33 -7.36
N PHE A 61 9.65 7.32 -6.47
CA PHE A 61 8.52 8.22 -6.19
C PHE A 61 8.13 9.09 -7.39
N GLU A 62 9.09 9.55 -8.19
CA GLU A 62 8.80 10.30 -9.42
C GLU A 62 7.98 9.46 -10.41
N LYS A 63 8.30 8.16 -10.56
CA LYS A 63 7.51 7.23 -11.40
C LYS A 63 6.12 7.01 -10.83
N LEU A 64 6.02 6.83 -9.51
CA LEU A 64 4.73 6.66 -8.82
C LEU A 64 3.83 7.88 -9.01
N ARG A 65 4.36 9.09 -8.83
CA ARG A 65 3.64 10.34 -9.07
C ARG A 65 3.17 10.48 -10.51
N ALA A 66 4.07 10.22 -11.47
CA ALA A 66 3.73 10.25 -12.89
C ALA A 66 2.63 9.25 -13.23
N ALA A 67 2.67 8.03 -12.67
CA ALA A 67 1.66 7.01 -12.91
C ALA A 67 0.31 7.30 -12.24
N LEU A 68 0.29 8.13 -11.21
CA LEU A 68 -0.91 8.67 -10.55
C LEU A 68 -1.36 10.00 -11.17
N GLY A 69 -0.68 10.50 -12.20
CA GLY A 69 -1.04 11.73 -12.91
C GLY A 69 -0.85 13.01 -12.09
N ALA A 70 0.04 13.00 -11.09
CA ALA A 70 0.25 14.12 -10.18
C ALA A 70 1.54 14.90 -10.47
N GLU A 71 1.55 16.17 -10.06
CA GLU A 71 2.76 16.99 -10.03
C GLU A 71 3.67 16.62 -8.84
N SER A 72 4.95 16.94 -8.96
CA SER A 72 6.04 16.56 -8.04
C SER A 72 5.82 16.95 -6.57
N ALA A 73 5.04 18.00 -6.29
CA ALA A 73 4.88 18.58 -4.96
C ALA A 73 3.76 17.97 -4.09
N ALA A 74 2.94 17.03 -4.60
CA ALA A 74 1.84 16.47 -3.82
C ALA A 74 2.34 15.63 -2.62
N ASP A 75 1.60 15.56 -1.53
CA ASP A 75 1.87 14.54 -0.51
C ASP A 75 1.65 13.14 -1.12
N LEU A 76 2.63 12.24 -1.01
CA LEU A 76 2.58 10.95 -1.69
C LEU A 76 1.57 9.99 -1.04
N VAL A 77 1.46 10.02 0.29
CA VAL A 77 0.50 9.20 1.05
C VAL A 77 -0.92 9.63 0.70
N GLU A 78 -1.19 10.94 0.69
CA GLU A 78 -2.50 11.47 0.28
C GLU A 78 -2.82 11.16 -1.18
N LEU A 79 -1.85 11.32 -2.07
CA LEU A 79 -2.02 11.02 -3.49
C LEU A 79 -2.36 9.54 -3.74
N VAL A 80 -1.67 8.64 -3.07
CA VAL A 80 -1.93 7.20 -3.14
C VAL A 80 -3.32 6.88 -2.62
N CYS A 81 -3.69 7.40 -1.44
CA CYS A 81 -5.03 7.24 -0.86
C CYS A 81 -6.14 7.72 -1.80
N ALA A 82 -5.94 8.85 -2.50
CA ALA A 82 -6.91 9.36 -3.47
C ALA A 82 -7.14 8.40 -4.66
N HIS A 83 -6.21 7.48 -4.92
CA HIS A 83 -6.26 6.50 -6.00
C HIS A 83 -6.49 5.06 -5.51
N ALA A 84 -6.87 4.87 -4.24
CA ALA A 84 -7.00 3.55 -3.62
C ALA A 84 -7.89 2.59 -4.45
N ALA A 85 -9.03 3.04 -4.96
CA ALA A 85 -9.91 2.20 -5.77
C ALA A 85 -9.25 1.68 -7.05
N ALA A 86 -8.47 2.51 -7.74
CA ALA A 86 -7.78 2.13 -8.97
C ALA A 86 -6.65 1.14 -8.68
N ILE A 87 -5.88 1.39 -7.62
CA ILE A 87 -4.79 0.51 -7.18
C ILE A 87 -5.35 -0.85 -6.75
N MET A 88 -6.34 -0.86 -5.87
CA MET A 88 -6.91 -2.10 -5.32
C MET A 88 -7.70 -2.92 -6.33
N SER A 89 -8.27 -2.30 -7.37
CA SER A 89 -8.94 -3.06 -8.46
C SER A 89 -7.99 -4.01 -9.19
N ARG A 90 -6.68 -3.75 -9.11
CA ARG A 90 -5.61 -4.59 -9.67
C ARG A 90 -4.80 -5.35 -8.63
N GLY A 91 -4.83 -4.93 -7.37
CA GLY A 91 -3.90 -5.32 -6.31
C GLY A 91 -2.65 -4.42 -6.33
N GLU A 92 -2.21 -3.96 -5.17
CA GLU A 92 -1.19 -2.91 -5.01
C GLU A 92 0.12 -3.28 -5.71
N ARG A 93 0.60 -4.49 -5.43
CA ARG A 93 1.85 -5.01 -6.01
C ARG A 93 1.75 -5.10 -7.53
N SER A 94 0.70 -5.74 -8.04
CA SER A 94 0.51 -5.88 -9.50
C SER A 94 0.34 -4.53 -10.19
N TRP A 95 -0.33 -3.58 -9.54
CA TRP A 95 -0.49 -2.23 -10.06
C TRP A 95 0.86 -1.49 -10.20
N LEU A 96 1.76 -1.63 -9.21
CA LEU A 96 3.11 -1.05 -9.22
C LEU A 96 4.00 -1.71 -10.28
N GLU A 97 4.02 -3.05 -10.31
CA GLU A 97 4.82 -3.83 -11.26
C GLU A 97 4.41 -3.55 -12.72
N ASP A 98 3.11 -3.47 -13.02
CA ASP A 98 2.57 -3.13 -14.35
C ASP A 98 3.03 -1.74 -14.85
N ARG A 99 3.51 -0.88 -13.94
CA ARG A 99 4.01 0.49 -14.23
C ARG A 99 5.53 0.60 -14.18
N GLY A 100 6.24 -0.52 -13.99
CA GLY A 100 7.69 -0.52 -13.86
C GLY A 100 8.19 0.20 -12.60
N ILE A 101 7.36 0.24 -11.55
CA ILE A 101 7.71 0.75 -10.22
C ILE A 101 8.21 -0.44 -9.42
N GLU A 102 9.49 -0.41 -9.06
CA GLU A 102 10.08 -1.46 -8.24
C GLU A 102 9.55 -1.38 -6.82
N CYS A 103 9.18 -2.53 -6.25
CA CYS A 103 8.70 -2.63 -4.87
C CYS A 103 9.25 -3.86 -4.14
N GLY A 104 9.48 -3.72 -2.84
CA GLY A 104 9.72 -4.86 -1.96
C GLY A 104 8.41 -5.55 -1.59
N PHE A 105 8.45 -6.86 -1.35
CA PHE A 105 7.30 -7.63 -0.88
C PHE A 105 7.73 -8.68 0.15
N ILE A 106 6.98 -8.75 1.25
CA ILE A 106 7.10 -9.78 2.28
C ILE A 106 5.69 -10.17 2.75
N SER A 107 5.51 -11.41 3.19
CA SER A 107 4.26 -11.93 3.76
C SER A 107 4.53 -12.89 4.91
N TYR A 108 3.64 -12.98 5.88
CA TYR A 108 3.76 -13.87 7.04
C TYR A 108 2.41 -14.24 7.65
#